data_AF-A0A7C5R2Z9-F1
#
_entry.id   AF-A0A7C5R2Z9-F1
#
_cell.length_a   1.000
_cell.length_b   1.000
_cell.length_c   1.000
_cell.angle_alpha   90.00
_cell.angle_beta   90.00
_cell.angle_gamma   90.00
#
_symmetry.space_group_name_H-M   'P 1'
#
loop_
_entity.id
_entity.type
_entity.pdbx_description
1 polymer ?
#
loop_
_entity_poly.entity_id
_entity_poly.type
_entity_poly.pdbx_seq_one_letter_code
_entity_poly.pdbx_strand_id
1 'polypeptide(L)'
;MILEKKIPLRYWFGMIKWDLLIVTLFSSIISIASLYFKIYVPLTIGVFLGTTIALLLSFKLSQSYDRWWEARKIWGSIVNDSRSLVLQLKNYSQNAPELVRSMGLRQIAWCYALANALRHLDAKDNLAGFVNADELKELDKQYNVPLALLNSQSRELAILHRQKAINDYQQVQLDSTLVRLAASMGMAERIKNTAFPKTYRATLHIFIYVFLFLLSMSLTELHSLIEVPIDILIAIPFFVLDKIAFYIQDPFENRPTDTPMTSISRNIEINIKQILDEPDIPEPIKPETFYIM
;
A
#
# COMPACT_ATOMS: atom_id res chain seq x y z
N MET A 1 -3.21 -7.32 -0.04
CA MET A 1 -4.57 -7.21 -0.63
C MET A 1 -5.51 -8.22 -0.02
N ILE A 2 -6.63 -7.73 0.51
CA ILE A 2 -7.72 -8.56 1.05
C ILE A 2 -8.30 -9.40 -0.08
N LEU A 3 -8.50 -10.68 0.19
CA LEU A 3 -9.12 -11.65 -0.69
C LEU A 3 -10.62 -11.73 -0.43
N GLU A 4 -11.39 -12.35 -1.32
CA GLU A 4 -12.83 -12.63 -1.17
C GLU A 4 -13.18 -13.59 -0.01
N LYS A 5 -12.23 -13.86 0.89
CA LYS A 5 -12.44 -14.62 2.12
C LYS A 5 -13.07 -13.73 3.19
N LYS A 6 -13.90 -14.34 4.05
CA LYS A 6 -14.51 -13.63 5.19
C LYS A 6 -13.43 -13.03 6.10
N ILE A 7 -13.48 -11.72 6.30
CA ILE A 7 -12.62 -11.02 7.25
C ILE A 7 -13.11 -11.36 8.67
N PRO A 8 -12.23 -11.85 9.58
CA PRO A 8 -12.66 -12.23 10.92
C PRO A 8 -13.11 -11.00 11.71
N LEU A 9 -14.20 -11.12 12.49
CA LEU A 9 -14.68 -10.04 13.38
C LEU A 9 -13.61 -9.55 14.36
N ARG A 10 -12.70 -10.44 14.78
CA ARG A 10 -11.54 -10.10 15.62
C ARG A 10 -10.63 -9.05 14.98
N TYR A 11 -10.51 -9.04 13.65
CA TYR A 11 -9.75 -8.00 12.93
C TYR A 11 -10.43 -6.64 13.10
N TRP A 12 -11.73 -6.55 12.77
CA TRP A 12 -12.51 -5.33 12.92
C TRP A 12 -12.49 -4.78 14.35
N PHE A 13 -12.75 -5.63 15.34
CA PHE A 13 -12.71 -5.25 16.75
C PHE A 13 -11.30 -4.84 17.19
N GLY A 14 -10.27 -5.56 16.73
CA GLY A 14 -8.88 -5.25 17.02
C GLY A 14 -8.45 -3.85 16.59
N MET A 15 -9.05 -3.32 15.51
CA MET A 15 -8.75 -1.97 15.01
C MET A 15 -9.25 -0.84 15.93
N ILE A 16 -10.37 -1.05 16.64
CA ILE A 16 -11.10 0.01 17.36
C ILE A 16 -11.28 -0.25 18.86
N LYS A 17 -10.77 -1.37 19.39
CA LYS A 17 -11.01 -1.79 20.80
C LYS A 17 -10.67 -0.71 21.84
N TRP A 18 -9.63 0.08 21.61
CA TRP A 18 -9.22 1.15 22.53
C TRP A 18 -10.15 2.36 22.42
N ASP A 19 -10.57 2.68 21.21
CA ASP A 19 -11.53 3.76 20.97
C ASP A 19 -12.88 3.42 21.63
N LEU A 20 -13.35 2.18 21.48
CA LEU A 20 -14.57 1.71 22.15
C LEU A 20 -14.45 1.70 23.68
N LEU A 21 -13.29 1.34 24.22
CA LEU A 21 -13.06 1.37 25.67
C LEU A 21 -13.12 2.81 26.22
N ILE A 22 -12.53 3.77 25.51
CA ILE A 22 -12.56 5.19 25.87
C ILE A 22 -14.01 5.70 25.83
N VAL A 23 -14.76 5.40 24.76
CA VAL A 23 -16.19 5.75 24.66
C VAL A 23 -16.97 5.17 25.81
N THR A 24 -16.86 3.86 26.03
CA THR A 24 -17.56 3.19 27.13
C THR A 24 -17.27 3.85 28.47
N LEU A 25 -16.01 4.22 28.73
CA LEU A 25 -15.60 4.87 29.97
C LEU A 25 -16.26 6.26 30.14
N PHE A 26 -16.09 7.17 29.17
CA PHE A 26 -16.65 8.52 29.35
C PHE A 26 -18.18 8.52 29.32
N SER A 27 -18.81 7.68 28.48
CA SER A 27 -20.27 7.64 28.39
C SER A 27 -20.89 7.05 29.66
N SER A 28 -20.21 6.08 30.29
CA SER A 28 -20.63 5.58 31.61
C SER A 28 -20.49 6.65 32.69
N ILE A 29 -19.40 7.44 32.67
CA ILE A 29 -19.20 8.55 33.60
C ILE A 29 -20.30 9.61 33.44
N ILE A 30 -20.63 9.98 32.20
CA ILE A 30 -21.69 10.96 31.90
C ILE A 30 -23.06 10.44 32.33
N SER A 31 -23.39 9.18 32.02
CA SER A 31 -24.67 8.56 32.41
C SER A 31 -24.81 8.42 33.93
N ILE A 32 -23.72 8.19 34.67
CA ILE A 32 -23.74 8.22 36.14
C ILE A 32 -23.89 9.67 36.64
N ALA A 33 -23.18 10.62 36.05
CA ALA A 33 -23.24 12.03 36.45
C ALA A 33 -24.63 12.63 36.24
N SER A 34 -25.36 12.22 35.19
CA SER A 34 -26.73 12.70 34.91
C SER A 34 -27.75 12.29 35.98
N LEU A 35 -27.46 11.25 36.78
CA LEU A 35 -28.29 10.88 37.93
C LEU A 35 -28.22 11.90 39.08
N TYR A 36 -27.11 12.64 39.18
CA TYR A 36 -26.86 13.61 40.25
C TYR A 36 -26.97 15.07 39.77
N PHE A 37 -26.66 15.32 38.50
CA PHE A 37 -26.63 16.65 37.90
C PHE A 37 -27.57 16.72 36.69
N LYS A 38 -28.30 17.83 36.55
CA LYS A 38 -29.07 18.10 35.33
C LYS A 38 -28.12 18.50 34.20
N ILE A 39 -27.80 17.54 33.33
CA ILE A 39 -27.06 17.76 32.09
C ILE A 39 -28.09 18.00 30.99
N TYR A 40 -28.05 19.17 30.35
CA TYR A 40 -28.93 19.50 29.24
C TYR A 40 -28.11 19.90 28.02
N VAL A 41 -28.06 19.00 27.04
CA VAL A 41 -27.45 19.25 25.73
C VAL A 41 -28.46 18.81 24.66
N PRO A 42 -29.04 19.74 23.89
CA PRO A 42 -30.02 19.41 22.87
C PRO A 42 -29.51 18.34 21.89
N LEU A 43 -30.31 17.29 21.65
CA LEU A 43 -29.96 16.19 20.73
C LEU A 43 -29.59 16.68 19.32
N THR A 44 -30.11 17.83 18.90
CA THR A 44 -29.78 18.49 17.63
C THR A 44 -28.28 18.79 17.48
N ILE A 45 -27.56 19.07 18.57
CA ILE A 45 -26.11 19.28 18.55
C ILE A 45 -25.39 17.97 18.19
N GLY A 46 -25.76 16.86 18.82
CA GLY A 46 -25.25 15.54 18.51
C GLY A 46 -25.52 15.15 17.05
N VAL A 47 -26.75 15.34 16.57
CA VAL A 47 -27.13 15.06 15.18
C VAL A 47 -26.33 15.90 14.18
N PHE A 48 -26.21 17.22 14.42
CA PHE A 48 -25.46 18.13 13.56
C PHE A 48 -23.97 17.78 13.49
N LEU A 49 -23.35 17.47 14.63
CA LEU A 49 -21.96 17.02 14.66
C LEU A 49 -21.80 15.68 13.97
N GLY A 50 -22.70 14.72 14.21
CA GLY A 50 -22.67 13.40 13.59
C GLY A 50 -22.71 13.48 12.06
N THR A 51 -23.59 14.30 11.49
CA THR A 51 -23.67 14.50 10.03
C THR A 51 -22.43 15.19 9.48
N THR A 52 -21.91 16.20 10.19
CA THR A 52 -20.68 16.91 9.81
C THR A 52 -19.48 15.97 9.80
N ILE A 53 -19.28 15.16 10.84
CA ILE A 53 -18.18 14.20 10.94
C ILE A 53 -18.32 13.10 9.89
N ALA A 54 -19.54 12.61 9.64
CA ALA A 54 -19.77 11.60 8.62
C ALA A 54 -19.35 12.09 7.22
N LEU A 55 -19.67 13.36 6.90
CA LEU A 55 -19.26 13.99 5.65
C LEU A 55 -17.73 14.13 5.55
N LEU A 56 -17.08 14.66 6.60
CA LEU A 56 -15.62 14.80 6.62
C LEU A 56 -14.91 13.45 6.48
N LEU A 57 -15.46 12.42 7.11
CA LEU A 57 -14.92 11.07 7.05
C LEU A 57 -15.07 10.45 5.66
N SER A 58 -16.18 10.72 4.96
CA SER A 58 -16.36 10.27 3.57
C SER A 58 -15.32 10.90 2.64
N PHE A 59 -15.02 12.19 2.80
CA PHE A 59 -13.98 12.87 2.03
C PHE A 59 -12.59 12.29 2.32
N LYS A 60 -12.26 12.07 3.60
CA LYS A 60 -11.00 11.41 3.98
C LYS A 60 -10.90 10.02 3.35
N LEU A 61 -11.96 9.21 3.43
CA LEU A 61 -12.00 7.88 2.87
C LEU A 61 -11.78 7.90 1.34
N SER A 62 -12.43 8.82 0.63
CA SER A 62 -12.24 9.00 -0.81
C SER A 62 -10.79 9.33 -1.16
N GLN A 63 -10.18 10.29 -0.47
CA GLN A 63 -8.78 10.68 -0.70
C GLN A 63 -7.79 9.54 -0.39
N SER A 64 -8.03 8.81 0.70
CA SER A 64 -7.23 7.64 1.05
C SER A 64 -7.36 6.53 0.01
N TYR A 65 -8.57 6.31 -0.52
CA TYR A 65 -8.84 5.34 -1.57
C TYR A 65 -8.13 5.70 -2.88
N ASP A 66 -8.16 6.97 -3.28
CA ASP A 66 -7.46 7.44 -4.49
C ASP A 66 -5.96 7.16 -4.43
N ARG A 67 -5.32 7.41 -3.28
CA ARG A 67 -3.90 7.08 -3.06
C ARG A 67 -3.63 5.58 -3.14
N TRP A 68 -4.48 4.77 -2.51
CA TRP A 68 -4.38 3.31 -2.57
C TRP A 68 -4.52 2.79 -4.00
N TRP A 69 -5.49 3.31 -4.75
CA TRP A 69 -5.74 2.93 -6.13
C TRP A 69 -4.61 3.38 -7.06
N GLU A 70 -4.05 4.56 -6.85
CA GLU A 70 -2.87 5.04 -7.58
C GLU A 70 -1.68 4.09 -7.39
N ALA A 71 -1.40 3.66 -6.16
CA ALA A 71 -0.37 2.65 -5.90
C ALA A 71 -0.62 1.33 -6.66
N ARG A 72 -1.87 0.88 -6.75
CA ARG A 72 -2.22 -0.31 -7.54
C ARG A 72 -2.01 -0.11 -9.04
N LYS A 73 -2.38 1.04 -9.59
CA LYS A 73 -2.14 1.38 -11.00
C LYS A 73 -0.65 1.42 -11.33
N ILE A 74 0.18 2.05 -10.48
CA ILE A 74 1.63 2.09 -10.66
C ILE A 74 2.23 0.69 -10.74
N TRP A 75 1.88 -0.19 -9.80
CA TRP A 75 2.33 -1.59 -9.83
C TRP A 75 1.77 -2.38 -11.03
N GLY A 76 0.58 -2.01 -11.53
CA GLY A 76 0.05 -2.54 -12.79
C GLY A 76 0.90 -2.14 -14.00
N SER A 77 1.33 -0.87 -14.08
CA SER A 77 2.26 -0.41 -15.11
C SER A 77 3.60 -1.14 -15.02
N ILE A 78 4.14 -1.32 -13.81
CA ILE A 78 5.38 -2.10 -13.59
C ILE A 78 5.26 -3.53 -14.15
N VAL A 79 4.13 -4.21 -13.91
CA VAL A 79 3.88 -5.55 -14.49
C VAL A 79 3.96 -5.52 -16.02
N ASN A 80 3.27 -4.57 -16.64
CA ASN A 80 3.19 -4.46 -18.10
C ASN A 80 4.55 -4.11 -18.74
N ASP A 81 5.25 -3.13 -18.18
CA ASP A 81 6.54 -2.69 -18.69
C ASP A 81 7.63 -3.74 -18.45
N SER A 82 7.59 -4.48 -17.32
CA SER A 82 8.52 -5.59 -17.09
C SER A 82 8.36 -6.71 -18.13
N ARG A 83 7.12 -7.10 -18.45
CA ARG A 83 6.84 -8.09 -19.51
C ARG A 83 7.28 -7.56 -20.87
N SER A 84 6.96 -6.31 -21.17
CA SER A 84 7.32 -5.67 -22.45
C SER A 84 8.82 -5.61 -22.64
N LEU A 85 9.58 -5.26 -21.59
CA LEU A 85 11.03 -5.23 -21.61
C LEU A 85 11.61 -6.59 -21.99
N VAL A 86 11.23 -7.66 -21.30
CA VAL A 86 11.79 -8.99 -21.57
C VAL A 86 11.36 -9.55 -22.92
N LEU A 87 10.11 -9.30 -23.34
CA LEU A 87 9.65 -9.66 -24.70
C LEU A 87 10.46 -8.93 -25.78
N GLN A 88 10.70 -7.63 -25.61
CA GLN A 88 11.52 -6.85 -26.55
C GLN A 88 12.96 -7.34 -26.58
N LEU A 89 13.57 -7.56 -25.40
CA LEU A 89 14.95 -8.08 -25.28
C LEU A 89 15.10 -9.43 -25.99
N LYS A 90 14.22 -10.40 -25.69
CA LYS A 90 14.26 -11.74 -26.28
C LYS A 90 14.12 -11.72 -27.80
N ASN A 91 13.19 -10.92 -28.32
CA ASN A 91 12.90 -10.93 -29.76
C ASN A 91 13.88 -10.09 -30.58
N TYR A 92 14.39 -8.98 -30.03
CA TYR A 92 15.30 -8.09 -30.75
C TYR A 92 16.76 -8.52 -30.65
N SER A 93 17.17 -9.16 -29.54
CA SER A 93 18.58 -9.44 -29.24
C SER A 93 18.96 -10.92 -29.33
N GLN A 94 18.44 -11.63 -30.34
CA GLN A 94 18.59 -13.10 -30.48
C GLN A 94 20.06 -13.55 -30.50
N ASN A 95 20.98 -12.68 -30.93
CA ASN A 95 22.42 -12.96 -30.99
C ASN A 95 23.15 -12.75 -29.65
N ALA A 96 22.46 -12.35 -28.58
CA ALA A 96 23.03 -12.10 -27.25
C ALA A 96 22.19 -12.74 -26.12
N PRO A 97 21.93 -14.07 -26.16
CA PRO A 97 21.00 -14.74 -25.25
C PRO A 97 21.40 -14.63 -23.77
N GLU A 98 22.69 -14.69 -23.45
CA GLU A 98 23.19 -14.54 -22.08
C GLU A 98 22.90 -13.16 -21.49
N LEU A 99 23.03 -12.10 -22.32
CA LEU A 99 22.75 -10.74 -21.88
C LEU A 99 21.25 -10.51 -21.71
N VAL A 100 20.43 -11.05 -22.62
CA VAL A 100 18.96 -11.06 -22.49
C VAL A 100 18.54 -11.75 -21.19
N ARG A 101 19.11 -12.92 -20.90
CA ARG A 101 18.85 -13.67 -19.66
C ARG A 101 19.23 -12.83 -18.44
N SER A 102 20.44 -12.27 -18.41
CA SER A 102 20.90 -11.45 -17.29
C SER A 102 20.02 -10.21 -17.06
N MET A 103 19.64 -9.50 -18.13
CA MET A 103 18.74 -8.33 -18.04
C MET A 103 17.34 -8.73 -17.54
N GLY A 104 16.80 -9.86 -17.99
CA GLY A 104 15.50 -10.35 -17.53
C GLY A 104 15.54 -10.74 -16.05
N LEU A 105 16.56 -11.47 -15.60
CA LEU A 105 16.74 -11.80 -14.17
C LEU A 105 16.94 -10.53 -13.33
N ARG A 106 17.71 -9.55 -13.83
CA ARG A 106 17.86 -8.25 -13.15
C ARG A 106 16.52 -7.50 -13.04
N GLN A 107 15.62 -7.63 -14.01
CA GLN A 107 14.29 -7.01 -13.91
C GLN A 107 13.45 -7.63 -12.79
N ILE A 108 13.62 -8.94 -12.53
CA ILE A 108 13.02 -9.61 -11.37
C ILE A 108 13.60 -9.03 -10.08
N ALA A 109 14.93 -8.95 -10.00
CA ALA A 109 15.62 -8.35 -8.85
C ALA A 109 15.14 -6.91 -8.59
N TRP A 110 14.98 -6.10 -9.63
CA TRP A 110 14.49 -4.73 -9.52
C TRP A 110 13.09 -4.66 -8.89
N CYS A 111 12.18 -5.56 -9.26
CA CYS A 111 10.83 -5.60 -8.67
C CYS A 111 10.87 -5.87 -7.16
N TYR A 112 11.65 -6.87 -6.73
CA TYR A 112 11.82 -7.18 -5.32
C TYR A 112 12.54 -6.06 -4.55
N ALA A 113 13.60 -5.49 -5.12
CA ALA A 113 14.33 -4.38 -4.53
C ALA A 113 13.42 -3.17 -4.32
N LEU A 114 12.60 -2.83 -5.32
CA LEU A 114 11.64 -1.73 -5.22
C LEU A 114 10.57 -2.00 -4.15
N ALA A 115 10.02 -3.22 -4.11
CA ALA A 115 9.04 -3.61 -3.10
C ALA A 115 9.62 -3.46 -1.68
N ASN A 116 10.85 -3.90 -1.45
CA ASN A 116 11.52 -3.81 -0.16
C ASN A 116 11.88 -2.37 0.20
N ALA A 117 12.41 -1.59 -0.75
CA ALA A 117 12.73 -0.18 -0.54
C ALA A 117 11.49 0.64 -0.12
N LEU A 118 10.34 0.43 -0.78
CA LEU A 118 9.07 1.09 -0.44
C LEU A 118 8.53 0.69 0.94
N ARG A 119 8.98 -0.45 1.49
CA ARG A 119 8.64 -0.92 2.84
C ARG A 119 9.67 -0.53 3.90
N HIS A 120 10.74 0.17 3.52
CA HIS A 120 11.91 0.41 4.38
C HIS A 120 12.56 -0.88 4.90
N LEU A 121 12.51 -1.96 4.11
CA LEU A 121 13.28 -3.18 4.34
C LEU A 121 14.62 -3.11 3.59
N ASP A 122 15.51 -4.08 3.81
CA ASP A 122 16.73 -4.16 3.01
C ASP A 122 16.36 -4.45 1.54
N ALA A 123 16.67 -3.50 0.66
CA ALA A 123 16.40 -3.62 -0.77
C ALA A 123 17.17 -4.77 -1.44
N LYS A 124 18.19 -5.31 -0.78
CA LYS A 124 19.04 -6.40 -1.29
C LYS A 124 18.53 -7.78 -0.88
N ASP A 125 17.55 -7.85 0.01
CA ASP A 125 16.95 -9.13 0.42
C ASP A 125 16.36 -9.85 -0.80
N ASN A 126 16.72 -11.13 -0.95
CA ASN A 126 16.27 -12.02 -2.03
C ASN A 126 16.73 -11.61 -3.45
N LEU A 127 17.80 -10.81 -3.59
CA LEU A 127 18.40 -10.54 -4.91
C LEU A 127 19.40 -11.63 -5.35
N ALA A 128 19.85 -12.46 -4.42
CA ALA A 128 20.76 -13.57 -4.69
C ALA A 128 20.15 -14.55 -5.71
N GLY A 129 20.90 -14.85 -6.77
CA GLY A 129 20.46 -15.72 -7.88
C GLY A 129 19.86 -14.98 -9.07
N PHE A 130 19.45 -13.72 -8.91
CA PHE A 130 18.99 -12.86 -10.02
C PHE A 130 20.08 -11.91 -10.52
N VAL A 131 21.03 -11.58 -9.65
CA VAL A 131 22.13 -10.66 -9.89
C VAL A 131 23.44 -11.36 -9.54
N ASN A 132 24.50 -11.09 -10.30
CA ASN A 132 25.81 -11.70 -10.05
C ASN A 132 26.48 -11.11 -8.78
N ALA A 133 27.49 -11.82 -8.25
CA ALA A 133 28.11 -11.44 -6.97
C ALA A 133 28.85 -10.10 -7.02
N ASP A 134 29.38 -9.71 -8.18
CA ASP A 134 30.11 -8.45 -8.32
C ASP A 134 29.15 -7.27 -8.38
N GLU A 135 28.04 -7.39 -9.11
CA GLU A 135 26.98 -6.40 -9.13
C GLU A 135 26.33 -6.26 -7.74
N LEU A 136 26.11 -7.35 -7.00
CA LEU A 136 25.66 -7.27 -5.59
C LEU A 136 26.60 -6.42 -4.71
N LYS A 137 27.92 -6.58 -4.85
CA LYS A 137 28.90 -5.73 -4.13
C LYS A 137 28.88 -4.28 -4.59
N GLU A 138 28.59 -4.01 -5.87
CA GLU A 138 28.43 -2.65 -6.36
C GLU A 138 27.18 -1.98 -5.75
N LEU A 139 26.09 -2.73 -5.56
CA LEU A 139 24.86 -2.25 -4.95
C LEU A 139 25.04 -1.88 -3.46
N ASP A 140 26.00 -2.46 -2.75
CA ASP A 140 26.30 -2.10 -1.35
C ASP A 140 26.69 -0.62 -1.18
N LYS A 141 27.18 0.01 -2.24
CA LYS A 141 27.58 1.42 -2.24
C LYS A 141 26.45 2.37 -2.58
N GLN A 142 25.26 1.86 -2.91
CA GLN A 142 24.16 2.63 -3.48
C GLN A 142 23.09 2.88 -2.43
N TYR A 143 22.67 4.14 -2.30
CA TYR A 143 21.55 4.50 -1.44
C TYR A 143 20.20 4.07 -2.05
N ASN A 144 20.01 4.30 -3.34
CA ASN A 144 18.82 3.87 -4.09
C ASN A 144 19.16 2.64 -4.95
N VAL A 145 19.05 1.46 -4.34
CA VAL A 145 19.33 0.16 -5.00
C VAL A 145 18.44 -0.07 -6.23
N PRO A 146 17.11 0.18 -6.21
CA PRO A 146 16.27 0.07 -7.42
C PRO A 146 16.76 0.97 -8.58
N LEU A 147 17.15 2.22 -8.30
CA LEU A 147 17.69 3.10 -9.34
C LEU A 147 19.03 2.59 -9.89
N ALA A 148 19.90 2.05 -9.02
CA ALA A 148 21.17 1.48 -9.45
C ALA A 148 20.98 0.27 -10.38
N LEU A 149 20.02 -0.60 -10.08
CA LEU A 149 19.64 -1.72 -10.95
C LEU A 149 19.12 -1.25 -12.32
N LEU A 150 18.31 -0.18 -12.39
CA LEU A 150 17.91 0.40 -13.68
C LEU A 150 19.09 0.98 -14.46
N ASN A 151 20.03 1.64 -13.76
CA ASN A 151 21.23 2.14 -14.40
C ASN A 151 22.09 1.00 -14.99
N SER A 152 22.17 -0.15 -14.31
CA SER A 152 22.78 -1.36 -14.87
C SER A 152 22.03 -1.84 -16.13
N GLN A 153 20.69 -1.84 -16.15
CA GLN A 153 19.92 -2.17 -17.35
C GLN A 153 20.25 -1.23 -18.52
N SER A 154 20.32 0.09 -18.28
CA SER A 154 20.69 1.07 -19.31
C SER A 154 22.11 0.87 -19.84
N ARG A 155 23.06 0.48 -18.97
CA ARG A 155 24.43 0.11 -19.39
C ARG A 155 24.45 -1.12 -20.29
N GLU A 156 23.69 -2.16 -19.95
CA GLU A 156 23.62 -3.37 -20.77
C GLU A 156 22.89 -3.15 -22.09
N LEU A 157 21.89 -2.27 -22.11
CA LEU A 157 21.27 -1.82 -23.37
C LEU A 157 22.31 -1.17 -24.31
N ALA A 158 23.21 -0.34 -23.77
CA ALA A 158 24.30 0.23 -24.56
C ALA A 158 25.35 -0.80 -25.00
N ILE A 159 25.49 -1.92 -24.28
CA ILE A 159 26.34 -3.06 -24.71
C ILE A 159 25.68 -3.80 -25.88
N LEU A 160 24.38 -4.10 -25.79
CA LEU A 160 23.61 -4.73 -26.87
C LEU A 160 23.73 -3.94 -28.18
N HIS A 161 23.58 -2.62 -28.11
CA HIS A 161 23.72 -1.75 -29.28
C HIS A 161 25.15 -1.75 -29.84
N ARG A 162 26.17 -1.58 -28.99
CA ARG A 162 27.57 -1.62 -29.43
C ARG A 162 27.98 -2.95 -30.07
N GLN A 163 27.40 -4.05 -29.61
CA GLN A 163 27.59 -5.39 -30.19
C GLN A 163 26.75 -5.62 -31.46
N LYS A 164 25.97 -4.63 -31.91
CA LYS A 164 25.01 -4.73 -33.03
C LYS A 164 24.00 -5.87 -32.84
N ALA A 165 23.73 -6.25 -31.58
CA ALA A 165 22.66 -7.19 -31.25
C ALA A 165 21.28 -6.54 -31.44
N ILE A 166 21.22 -5.20 -31.38
CA ILE A 166 20.04 -4.38 -31.68
C ILE A 166 20.44 -3.19 -32.56
N ASN A 167 19.46 -2.61 -33.27
CA ASN A 167 19.62 -1.38 -34.05
C ASN A 167 19.18 -0.12 -33.27
N ASP A 168 19.37 1.06 -33.87
CA ASP A 168 19.04 2.36 -33.25
C ASP A 168 17.57 2.47 -32.83
N TYR A 169 16.64 2.02 -33.68
CA TYR A 169 15.20 2.07 -33.41
C TYR A 169 14.82 1.13 -32.26
N GLN A 170 15.40 -0.07 -32.22
CA GLN A 170 15.21 -1.03 -31.14
C GLN A 170 15.78 -0.52 -29.82
N GLN A 171 16.93 0.16 -29.84
CA GLN A 171 17.50 0.80 -28.66
C GLN A 171 16.56 1.87 -28.11
N VAL A 172 16.06 2.77 -28.96
CA VAL A 172 15.10 3.81 -28.54
C VAL A 172 13.84 3.18 -27.94
N GLN A 173 13.33 2.10 -28.54
CA GLN A 173 12.14 1.40 -28.04
C GLN A 173 12.38 0.76 -26.67
N LEU A 174 13.52 0.09 -26.47
CA LEU A 174 13.90 -0.52 -25.19
C LEU A 174 14.14 0.55 -24.12
N ASP A 175 14.85 1.62 -24.45
CA ASP A 175 15.10 2.75 -23.56
C ASP A 175 13.80 3.40 -23.11
N SER A 176 12.82 3.58 -24.02
CA SER A 176 11.50 4.09 -23.66
C SER A 176 10.80 3.25 -22.58
N THR A 177 11.02 1.93 -22.59
CA THR A 177 10.47 1.02 -21.58
C THR A 177 11.20 1.19 -20.23
N LEU A 178 12.52 1.34 -20.23
CA LEU A 178 13.29 1.65 -19.03
C LEU A 178 12.88 3.01 -18.42
N VAL A 179 12.64 4.02 -19.25
CA VAL A 179 12.14 5.33 -18.82
C VAL A 179 10.76 5.22 -18.14
N ARG A 180 9.85 4.39 -18.68
CA ARG A 180 8.53 4.16 -18.03
C ARG A 180 8.64 3.41 -16.70
N LEU A 181 9.57 2.46 -16.57
CA LEU A 181 9.88 1.79 -15.30
C LEU A 181 10.43 2.79 -14.27
N ALA A 182 11.37 3.65 -14.67
CA ALA A 182 11.91 4.71 -13.83
C ALA A 182 10.81 5.71 -13.39
N ALA A 183 9.92 6.10 -14.31
CA ALA A 183 8.78 6.95 -13.98
C ALA A 183 7.85 6.28 -12.96
N SER A 184 7.55 4.99 -13.13
CA SER A 184 6.73 4.22 -12.19
C SER A 184 7.35 4.13 -10.80
N MET A 185 8.67 3.93 -10.72
CA MET A 185 9.42 4.00 -9.47
C MET A 185 9.28 5.35 -8.79
N GLY A 186 9.53 6.45 -9.51
CA GLY A 186 9.40 7.81 -8.95
C GLY A 186 7.98 8.13 -8.48
N MET A 187 6.95 7.62 -9.19
CA MET A 187 5.56 7.75 -8.75
C MET A 187 5.29 6.97 -7.45
N ALA A 188 5.82 5.76 -7.30
CA ALA A 188 5.70 4.97 -6.07
C ALA A 188 6.44 5.60 -4.89
N GLU A 189 7.67 6.08 -5.12
CA GLU A 189 8.47 6.81 -4.13
C GLU A 189 7.75 8.08 -3.67
N ARG A 190 7.11 8.82 -4.60
CA ARG A 190 6.31 10.00 -4.24
C ARG A 190 5.13 9.63 -3.33
N ILE A 191 4.42 8.52 -3.59
CA ILE A 191 3.35 8.04 -2.70
C ILE A 191 3.92 7.73 -1.31
N LYS A 192 5.05 7.03 -1.23
CA LYS A 192 5.68 6.64 0.03
C LYS A 192 6.19 7.83 0.84
N ASN A 193 6.90 8.75 0.18
CA ASN A 193 7.63 9.84 0.86
C ASN A 193 6.76 11.07 1.10
N THR A 194 5.62 11.20 0.42
CA THR A 194 4.65 12.28 0.68
C THR A 194 3.68 11.82 1.76
N ALA A 195 3.96 12.19 3.02
CA ALA A 195 3.06 11.85 4.11
C ALA A 195 1.68 12.49 3.92
N PHE A 196 0.62 11.73 4.17
CA PHE A 196 -0.71 12.32 4.32
C PHE A 196 -0.66 13.36 5.46
N PRO A 197 -1.36 14.50 5.39
CA PRO A 197 -1.27 15.53 6.43
C PRO A 197 -1.60 14.97 7.82
N LYS A 198 -0.59 14.94 8.71
CA LYS A 198 -0.73 14.42 10.10
C LYS A 198 -1.78 15.19 10.89
N THR A 199 -1.82 16.50 10.70
CA THR A 199 -2.79 17.42 11.32
C THR A 199 -4.21 17.02 10.97
N TYR A 200 -4.51 16.80 9.69
CA TYR A 200 -5.84 16.40 9.24
C TYR A 200 -6.30 15.08 9.88
N ARG A 201 -5.39 14.10 10.01
CA ARG A 201 -5.70 12.82 10.68
C ARG A 201 -6.02 12.99 12.15
N ALA A 202 -5.17 13.72 12.88
CA ALA A 202 -5.33 13.92 14.31
C ALA A 202 -6.62 14.72 14.60
N THR A 203 -6.86 15.79 13.85
CA THR A 203 -8.05 16.63 14.03
C THR A 203 -9.34 15.85 13.82
N LEU A 204 -9.45 15.04 12.76
CA LEU A 204 -10.65 14.23 12.54
C LEU A 204 -10.89 13.20 13.64
N HIS A 205 -9.83 12.55 14.12
CA HIS A 205 -9.94 11.59 15.20
C HIS A 205 -10.40 12.25 16.52
N ILE A 206 -9.85 13.43 16.84
CA ILE A 206 -10.29 14.24 17.99
C ILE A 206 -11.76 14.66 17.83
N PHE A 207 -12.17 15.07 16.63
CA PHE A 207 -13.55 15.50 16.39
C PHE A 207 -14.57 14.35 16.50
N ILE A 208 -14.20 13.11 16.16
CA ILE A 208 -15.04 11.93 16.47
C ILE A 208 -15.27 11.82 17.98
N TYR A 209 -14.22 11.98 18.80
CA TYR A 209 -14.36 11.96 20.26
C TYR A 209 -15.20 13.12 20.79
N VAL A 210 -14.99 14.35 20.30
CA VAL A 210 -15.80 15.51 20.70
C VAL A 210 -17.27 15.29 20.35
N PHE A 211 -17.55 14.75 19.16
CA PHE A 211 -18.90 14.38 18.74
C PHE A 211 -19.53 13.36 19.70
N LEU A 212 -18.86 12.23 19.96
CA LEU A 212 -19.40 11.16 20.82
C LEU A 212 -19.55 11.61 22.27
N PHE A 213 -18.64 12.44 22.78
CA PHE A 213 -18.76 13.02 24.12
C PHE A 213 -20.01 13.90 24.25
N LEU A 214 -20.26 14.78 23.26
CA LEU A 214 -21.45 15.63 23.25
C LEU A 214 -22.73 14.81 23.00
N LEU A 215 -22.66 13.79 22.16
CA LEU A 215 -23.77 12.87 21.93
C LEU A 215 -24.14 12.12 23.22
N SER A 216 -23.15 11.65 23.98
CA SER A 216 -23.38 11.00 25.28
C SER A 216 -24.12 11.94 26.25
N MET A 217 -23.77 13.23 26.28
CA MET A 217 -24.51 14.22 27.08
C MET A 217 -25.93 14.48 26.55
N SER A 218 -26.15 14.40 25.24
CA SER A 218 -27.48 14.54 24.65
C SER A 218 -28.39 13.34 24.91
N LEU A 219 -27.82 12.14 25.05
CA LEU A 219 -28.60 10.93 25.28
C LEU A 219 -29.12 10.80 26.71
N THR A 220 -28.61 11.58 27.68
CA THR A 220 -29.01 11.48 29.10
C THR A 220 -30.50 11.81 29.34
N GLU A 221 -31.19 12.43 28.38
CA GLU A 221 -32.63 12.65 28.45
C GLU A 221 -33.46 11.35 28.43
N LEU A 222 -32.87 10.23 27.99
CA LEU A 222 -33.52 8.92 27.96
C LEU A 222 -33.69 8.29 29.35
N HIS A 223 -32.95 8.78 30.37
CA HIS A 223 -32.96 8.30 31.76
C HIS A 223 -32.85 6.77 31.88
N SER A 224 -31.99 6.14 31.08
CA SER A 224 -31.92 4.69 30.96
C SER A 224 -30.50 4.20 30.74
N LEU A 225 -30.17 3.03 31.29
CA LEU A 225 -28.88 2.36 31.08
C LEU A 225 -28.60 2.03 29.61
N ILE A 226 -29.60 2.16 28.72
CA ILE A 226 -29.46 1.96 27.28
C ILE A 226 -28.67 3.06 26.57
N GLU A 227 -28.45 4.21 27.21
CA GLU A 227 -27.65 5.33 26.69
C GLU A 227 -26.25 4.91 26.24
N VAL A 228 -25.54 4.16 27.11
CA VAL A 228 -24.16 3.72 26.84
C VAL A 228 -24.10 2.72 25.68
N PRO A 229 -24.93 1.65 25.63
CA PRO A 229 -25.02 0.79 24.44
C PRO A 229 -25.33 1.52 23.14
N ILE A 230 -26.20 2.54 23.15
CA ILE A 230 -26.53 3.32 21.95
C ILE A 230 -25.32 4.12 21.47
N ASP A 231 -24.63 4.79 22.39
CA ASP A 231 -23.45 5.60 22.05
C ASP A 231 -22.31 4.73 21.49
N ILE A 232 -22.08 3.54 22.09
CA ILE A 232 -21.14 2.54 21.57
C ILE A 232 -21.55 2.08 20.16
N LEU A 233 -22.84 1.78 19.95
CA LEU A 233 -23.35 1.35 18.64
C LEU A 233 -23.12 2.41 17.56
N ILE A 234 -23.32 3.68 17.90
CA ILE A 234 -23.07 4.82 17.00
C ILE A 234 -21.57 5.01 16.77
N ALA A 235 -20.72 4.83 17.79
CA ALA A 235 -19.28 4.99 17.70
C ALA A 235 -18.61 4.01 16.70
N ILE A 236 -19.10 2.78 16.61
CA ILE A 236 -18.51 1.72 15.77
C ILE A 236 -18.30 2.17 14.31
N PRO A 237 -19.32 2.60 13.54
CA PRO A 237 -19.12 2.98 12.14
C PRO A 237 -18.13 4.13 11.97
N PHE A 238 -18.12 5.14 12.85
CA PHE A 238 -17.17 6.26 12.76
C PHE A 238 -15.73 5.80 12.95
N PHE A 239 -15.44 5.02 14.00
CA PHE A 239 -14.08 4.55 14.23
C PHE A 239 -13.65 3.51 13.19
N VAL A 240 -14.54 2.62 12.75
CA VAL A 240 -14.21 1.65 11.69
C VAL A 240 -13.80 2.38 10.42
N LEU A 241 -14.60 3.33 9.95
CA LEU A 241 -14.31 4.10 8.73
C LEU A 241 -13.04 4.94 8.88
N ASP A 242 -12.81 5.53 10.06
CA ASP A 242 -11.57 6.28 10.35
C ASP A 242 -10.32 5.40 10.27
N LYS A 243 -10.37 4.18 10.82
CA LYS A 243 -9.26 3.22 10.74
C LYS A 243 -9.06 2.67 9.33
N ILE A 244 -10.13 2.38 8.58
CA ILE A 244 -10.01 1.97 7.16
C ILE A 244 -9.30 3.07 6.38
N ALA A 245 -9.79 4.31 6.48
CA ALA A 245 -9.19 5.44 5.78
C ALA A 245 -7.73 5.67 6.18
N PHE A 246 -7.38 5.40 7.44
CA PHE A 246 -6.01 5.46 7.96
C PHE A 246 -5.10 4.32 7.44
N TYR A 247 -5.62 3.12 7.21
CA TYR A 247 -4.81 2.01 6.72
C TYR A 247 -4.57 2.08 5.22
N ILE A 248 -5.59 2.42 4.42
CA ILE A 248 -5.44 2.43 2.95
C ILE A 248 -4.65 3.64 2.43
N GLN A 249 -4.59 4.75 3.16
CA GLN A 249 -3.84 5.95 2.74
C GLN A 249 -2.33 5.71 2.54
N ASP A 250 -1.75 4.70 3.21
CA ASP A 250 -0.32 4.39 3.18
C ASP A 250 -0.15 2.95 2.67
N PRO A 251 -0.19 2.74 1.34
CA PRO A 251 -0.41 1.42 0.74
C PRO A 251 0.83 0.52 0.67
N PHE A 252 1.93 0.89 1.34
CA PHE A 252 3.26 0.26 1.29
C PHE A 252 3.84 0.03 2.71
N GLU A 253 2.99 -0.31 3.69
CA GLU A 253 3.32 -0.45 5.12
C GLU A 253 3.27 -1.90 5.63
N ASN A 254 3.21 -2.89 4.73
CA ASN A 254 3.10 -4.31 5.07
C ASN A 254 1.82 -4.71 5.84
N ARG A 255 0.71 -4.03 5.58
CA ARG A 255 -0.60 -4.33 6.18
C ARG A 255 -1.48 -5.19 5.27
N PRO A 256 -2.51 -5.88 5.80
CA PRO A 256 -3.41 -6.72 5.00
C PRO A 256 -4.06 -6.02 3.78
N THR A 257 -4.39 -4.75 3.94
CA THR A 257 -5.03 -3.90 2.93
C THR A 257 -4.07 -3.37 1.86
N ASP A 258 -2.77 -3.51 2.07
CA ASP A 258 -1.76 -2.86 1.25
C ASP A 258 -1.64 -3.50 -0.13
N THR A 259 -0.92 -2.78 -1.00
CA THR A 259 -0.54 -3.32 -2.31
C THR A 259 0.31 -4.57 -2.09
N PRO A 260 -0.05 -5.72 -2.69
CA PRO A 260 0.64 -6.98 -2.46
C PRO A 260 1.91 -7.06 -3.32
N MET A 261 2.87 -6.17 -3.05
CA MET A 261 4.07 -5.98 -3.89
C MET A 261 4.92 -7.26 -4.00
N THR A 262 4.92 -8.12 -2.98
CA THR A 262 5.69 -9.37 -3.01
C THR A 262 5.04 -10.36 -3.98
N SER A 263 3.72 -10.53 -3.90
CA SER A 263 2.96 -11.39 -4.81
C SER A 263 2.99 -10.87 -6.24
N ILE A 264 2.94 -9.55 -6.43
CA ILE A 264 3.08 -8.95 -7.76
C ILE A 264 4.48 -9.23 -8.32
N SER A 265 5.52 -9.06 -7.50
CA SER A 265 6.90 -9.37 -7.90
C SER A 265 7.07 -10.87 -8.23
N ARG A 266 6.46 -11.78 -7.45
CA ARG A 266 6.43 -13.22 -7.78
C ARG A 266 5.72 -13.49 -9.12
N ASN A 267 4.60 -12.84 -9.40
CA ASN A 267 3.91 -13.03 -10.68
C ASN A 267 4.77 -12.51 -11.85
N ILE A 268 5.48 -11.40 -11.66
CA ILE A 268 6.45 -10.89 -12.65
C ILE A 268 7.60 -11.89 -12.82
N GLU A 269 8.14 -12.42 -11.72
CA GLU A 269 9.19 -13.46 -11.74
C GLU A 269 8.75 -14.67 -12.59
N ILE A 270 7.56 -15.21 -12.33
CA ILE A 270 7.02 -16.36 -13.08
C ILE A 270 6.93 -16.02 -14.57
N ASN A 271 6.37 -14.86 -14.91
CA ASN A 271 6.22 -14.47 -16.31
C ASN A 271 7.56 -14.26 -17.01
N ILE A 272 8.52 -13.61 -16.36
CA ILE A 272 9.85 -13.39 -16.94
C ILE A 272 10.57 -14.72 -17.12
N LYS A 273 10.57 -15.59 -16.11
CA LYS A 273 11.18 -16.92 -16.19
C LYS A 273 10.55 -17.77 -17.31
N GLN A 274 9.23 -17.71 -17.48
CA GLN A 274 8.55 -18.35 -18.61
C GLN A 274 8.96 -17.76 -19.96
N ILE A 275 9.03 -16.43 -20.08
CA ILE A 275 9.48 -15.77 -21.31
C ILE A 275 10.93 -16.17 -21.62
N LEU A 276 11.79 -16.33 -20.62
CA LEU A 276 13.20 -16.72 -20.79
C LEU A 276 13.41 -18.24 -20.92
N ASP A 277 12.35 -19.04 -20.89
CA ASP A 277 12.41 -20.52 -20.91
C ASP A 277 13.29 -21.10 -19.77
N GLU A 278 13.26 -20.45 -18.59
CA GLU A 278 13.97 -20.93 -17.40
C GLU A 278 13.35 -22.25 -16.88
N PRO A 279 14.17 -23.21 -16.43
CA PRO A 279 13.66 -24.50 -15.94
C PRO A 279 13.00 -24.40 -14.56
N ASP A 280 13.44 -23.47 -13.71
CA ASP A 280 12.96 -23.32 -12.34
C ASP A 280 11.98 -22.15 -12.21
N ILE A 281 10.71 -22.42 -12.49
CA ILE A 281 9.61 -21.46 -12.36
C ILE A 281 8.92 -21.68 -11.00
N PRO A 282 8.91 -20.69 -10.10
CA PRO A 282 8.27 -20.84 -8.80
C PRO A 282 6.74 -20.86 -8.90
N GLU A 283 6.06 -21.41 -7.90
CA GLU A 283 4.61 -21.26 -7.79
C GLU A 283 4.21 -19.83 -7.39
N PRO A 284 2.99 -19.39 -7.77
CA PRO A 284 2.38 -18.19 -7.22
C PRO A 284 2.30 -18.25 -5.69
N ILE A 285 2.52 -17.12 -5.01
CA ILE A 285 2.38 -17.05 -3.55
C ILE A 285 0.93 -17.39 -3.19
N LYS A 286 0.75 -18.37 -2.31
CA LYS A 286 -0.56 -18.73 -1.77
C LYS A 286 -0.85 -17.85 -0.56
N PRO A 287 -2.10 -17.42 -0.38
CA PRO A 287 -2.45 -16.59 0.76
C PRO A 287 -2.47 -17.41 2.05
N GLU A 288 -1.65 -16.99 3.02
CA GLU A 288 -1.62 -17.61 4.35
C GLU A 288 -2.92 -17.37 5.13
N THR A 289 -3.62 -16.25 4.88
CA THR A 289 -4.85 -15.87 5.61
C THR A 289 -5.92 -15.27 4.68
N PHE A 290 -6.60 -14.19 5.11
CA PHE A 290 -7.60 -13.44 4.35
C PHE A 290 -6.97 -12.36 3.45
N TYR A 291 -5.63 -12.24 3.47
CA TYR A 291 -4.89 -11.31 2.62
C TYR A 291 -3.62 -11.97 2.07
N ILE A 292 -3.03 -11.29 1.08
CA ILE A 292 -1.75 -11.65 0.47
C ILE A 292 -0.82 -10.42 0.43
N MET A 293 0.49 -10.65 0.52
CA MET A 293 1.55 -9.63 0.62
C MET A 293 2.30 -9.40 -0.67
#